data_AF-A0A2S3Y7Q7-F1
#
_entry.id   AF-A0A2S3Y7Q7-F1
#
_cell.length_a   1.000
_cell.length_b   1.000
_cell.length_c   1.000
_cell.angle_alpha   90.00
_cell.angle_beta   90.00
_cell.angle_gamma   90.00
#
_symmetry.space_group_name_H-M   'P 1'
#
loop_
_entity.id
_entity.type
_entity.pdbx_description
1 polymer ?
#
loop_
_entity_poly.entity_id
_entity_poly.type
_entity_poly.pdbx_seq_one_letter_code
_entity_poly.pdbx_strand_id
1 'polypeptide(L)'
;MRRRRAATIPAMALALSGALLAVGAASPALASGHGGPTASVQALRVQADPTPEEQERLREIAGAIWTPQLAAGWNMNAEVAGVLSEATERILQCSEAFALVPRPPGFVPGLGYLVQYWKNLRDYFLVVKDNRTYRACVVSTAAYYRSIIEMASAGI
;
A
#
# COMPACT_ATOMS: atom_id res chain seq x y z
N MET A 1 -8.26 41.32 43.16
CA MET A 1 -8.02 42.33 42.10
C MET A 1 -7.69 41.56 40.80
N ARG A 2 -8.66 41.20 39.96
CA ARG A 2 -9.26 41.94 38.82
C ARG A 2 -8.24 42.46 37.79
N ARG A 3 -8.16 41.78 36.64
CA ARG A 3 -8.39 42.39 35.31
C ARG A 3 -8.62 41.32 34.24
N ARG A 4 -9.89 41.23 33.81
CA ARG A 4 -10.29 40.67 32.52
C ARG A 4 -9.86 41.64 31.42
N ARG A 5 -9.47 41.14 30.25
CA ARG A 5 -9.60 41.87 28.98
C ARG A 5 -10.23 40.94 27.95
N ALA A 6 -11.35 41.41 27.41
CA ALA A 6 -12.11 40.88 26.29
C ALA A 6 -11.89 41.79 25.07
N ALA A 7 -12.50 41.41 23.94
CA ALA A 7 -12.61 42.10 22.64
C ALA A 7 -11.48 41.78 21.64
N THR A 8 -11.72 41.54 20.34
CA THR A 8 -12.91 41.70 19.48
C THR A 8 -12.69 41.00 18.13
N ILE A 9 -13.77 40.49 17.53
CA ILE A 9 -13.86 39.98 16.14
C ILE A 9 -14.07 41.17 15.20
N PRO A 10 -13.49 41.18 13.97
CA PRO A 10 -14.08 41.92 12.86
C PRO A 10 -14.65 40.97 11.81
N ALA A 11 -15.95 41.15 11.57
CA ALA A 11 -16.67 40.72 10.38
C ALA A 11 -16.72 41.89 9.38
N MET A 12 -16.43 41.63 8.10
CA MET A 12 -16.77 42.48 6.94
C MET A 12 -16.99 41.52 5.77
N ALA A 13 -18.22 41.25 5.32
CA ALA A 13 -19.21 42.07 4.60
C ALA A 13 -19.00 42.07 3.07
N LEU A 14 -19.81 41.22 2.43
CA LEU A 14 -20.49 41.33 1.13
C LEU A 14 -20.00 42.36 0.09
N ALA A 15 -19.63 41.84 -1.08
CA ALA A 15 -19.81 42.53 -2.36
C ALA A 15 -20.79 41.72 -3.24
N LEU A 16 -22.00 42.28 -3.43
CA LEU A 16 -22.95 41.91 -4.47
C LEU A 16 -22.55 42.59 -5.79
N SER A 17 -22.60 41.85 -6.91
CA SER A 17 -22.91 42.30 -8.30
C SER A 17 -22.51 41.16 -9.24
N GLY A 18 -23.28 40.69 -10.22
CA GLY A 18 -24.58 41.05 -10.74
C GLY A 18 -25.03 39.94 -11.70
N ALA A 19 -26.34 39.81 -11.89
CA ALA A 19 -26.94 38.84 -12.79
C ALA A 19 -26.75 39.28 -14.26
N LEU A 20 -26.30 38.37 -15.11
CA LEU A 20 -26.58 38.40 -16.54
C LEU A 20 -27.18 37.04 -16.94
N LEU A 21 -28.47 37.07 -17.25
CA LEU A 21 -29.19 36.03 -17.97
C LEU A 21 -28.88 36.20 -19.46
N ALA A 22 -28.41 35.15 -20.14
CA ALA A 22 -28.74 34.94 -21.56
C ALA A 22 -28.36 33.53 -22.03
N VAL A 23 -29.40 32.80 -22.44
CA VAL A 23 -29.47 31.97 -23.65
C VAL A 23 -28.63 30.69 -23.68
N GLY A 24 -29.33 29.58 -23.53
CA GLY A 24 -28.88 28.28 -23.99
C GLY A 24 -28.72 28.24 -25.51
N ALA A 25 -27.63 27.63 -25.96
CA ALA A 25 -27.48 27.06 -27.27
C ALA A 25 -26.83 25.68 -27.09
N ALA A 26 -27.45 24.69 -27.72
CA ALA A 26 -27.11 23.28 -27.66
C ALA A 26 -25.62 23.03 -27.94
N SER A 27 -24.95 22.28 -27.08
CA SER A 27 -23.66 21.67 -27.40
C SER A 27 -23.90 20.54 -28.42
N PRO A 28 -23.13 20.45 -29.51
CA PRO A 28 -23.16 19.25 -30.33
C PRO A 28 -22.54 18.11 -29.51
N ALA A 29 -23.30 17.04 -29.37
CA ALA A 29 -22.78 15.74 -28.97
C ALA A 29 -21.74 15.30 -30.02
N LEU A 30 -20.47 15.49 -29.73
CA LEU A 30 -19.40 14.78 -30.41
C LEU A 30 -19.27 13.42 -29.73
N ALA A 31 -19.90 12.44 -30.37
CA ALA A 31 -19.65 11.03 -30.14
C ALA A 31 -18.18 10.72 -30.51
N SER A 32 -17.29 10.78 -29.52
CA SER A 32 -16.01 10.07 -29.59
C SER A 32 -16.27 8.61 -29.28
N GLY A 33 -16.53 7.84 -30.34
CA GLY A 33 -16.40 6.39 -30.31
C GLY A 33 -14.93 5.99 -30.18
N HIS A 34 -14.74 4.85 -29.50
CA HIS A 34 -13.53 4.02 -29.45
C HIS A 34 -12.33 4.53 -28.65
N GLY A 35 -12.38 4.21 -27.35
CA GLY A 35 -11.22 3.94 -26.53
C GLY A 35 -11.72 3.34 -25.22
N GLY A 36 -11.96 2.02 -25.19
CA GLY A 36 -12.29 1.33 -23.94
C GLY A 36 -11.23 1.64 -22.88
N PRO A 37 -11.52 1.44 -21.58
CA PRO A 37 -10.49 1.57 -20.57
C PRO A 37 -9.34 0.67 -20.99
N THR A 38 -8.23 1.27 -21.42
CA THR A 38 -6.94 0.61 -21.39
C THR A 38 -6.72 0.34 -19.93
N ALA A 39 -7.18 -0.83 -19.48
CA ALA A 39 -6.58 -1.53 -18.38
C ALA A 39 -5.09 -1.38 -18.65
N SER A 40 -4.42 -0.60 -17.82
CA SER A 40 -2.99 -0.68 -17.69
C SER A 40 -2.72 -2.10 -17.22
N VAL A 41 -2.69 -3.04 -18.16
CA VAL A 41 -1.91 -4.26 -18.05
C VAL A 41 -0.50 -3.72 -17.95
N GLN A 42 -0.13 -3.29 -16.73
CA GLN A 42 1.26 -3.15 -16.36
C GLN A 42 1.86 -4.46 -16.82
N ALA A 43 2.72 -4.34 -17.82
CA ALA A 43 3.27 -5.43 -18.58
C ALA A 43 3.43 -6.63 -17.65
N LEU A 44 2.77 -7.74 -18.02
CA LEU A 44 3.09 -9.06 -17.54
C LEU A 44 4.57 -9.27 -17.86
N ARG A 45 5.44 -8.73 -17.00
CA ARG A 45 6.84 -9.05 -17.00
C ARG A 45 6.78 -10.48 -16.55
N VAL A 46 6.98 -11.39 -17.50
CA VAL A 46 7.29 -12.79 -17.22
C VAL A 46 8.61 -12.76 -16.47
N GLN A 47 8.52 -12.42 -15.20
CA GLN A 47 9.60 -12.55 -14.23
C GLN A 47 9.75 -14.05 -14.05
N ALA A 48 10.97 -14.54 -14.20
CA ALA A 48 11.25 -15.93 -13.92
C ALA A 48 10.81 -16.23 -12.48
N ASP A 49 10.25 -17.42 -12.29
CA ASP A 49 9.91 -17.86 -10.95
C ASP A 49 11.16 -17.92 -10.06
N PRO A 50 11.03 -17.56 -8.76
CA PRO A 50 12.14 -17.64 -7.82
C PRO A 50 12.71 -19.06 -7.72
N THR A 51 14.02 -19.20 -7.48
CA THR A 51 14.64 -20.52 -7.26
C THR A 51 14.08 -21.18 -5.99
N PRO A 52 14.19 -22.51 -5.82
CA PRO A 52 13.69 -23.18 -4.61
C PRO A 52 14.20 -22.56 -3.30
N GLU A 53 15.46 -22.13 -3.26
CA GLU A 53 16.04 -21.45 -2.11
C GLU A 53 15.45 -20.06 -1.87
N GLU A 54 15.15 -19.32 -2.95
CA GLU A 54 14.49 -18.02 -2.87
C GLU A 54 13.04 -18.18 -2.41
N GLN A 55 12.34 -19.20 -2.89
CA GLN A 55 10.97 -19.52 -2.47
C GLN A 55 10.88 -19.79 -0.96
N GLU A 56 11.84 -20.51 -0.39
CA GLU A 56 11.89 -20.73 1.06
C GLU A 56 12.06 -19.40 1.82
N ARG A 57 12.95 -18.52 1.34
CA ARG A 57 13.14 -17.19 1.95
C ARG A 57 11.86 -16.35 1.88
N LEU A 58 11.16 -16.36 0.74
CA LEU A 58 9.88 -15.68 0.59
C LEU A 58 8.83 -16.26 1.55
N ARG A 59 8.81 -17.59 1.73
CA ARG A 59 7.92 -18.27 2.67
C ARG A 59 8.17 -17.87 4.11
N GLU A 60 9.42 -17.66 4.50
CA GLU A 60 9.75 -17.15 5.84
C GLU A 60 9.23 -15.72 6.07
N ILE A 61 9.37 -14.83 5.09
CA ILE A 61 8.84 -13.46 5.16
C ILE A 61 7.30 -13.50 5.21
N ALA A 62 6.67 -14.25 4.30
CA ALA A 62 5.23 -14.43 4.25
C ALA A 62 4.68 -15.04 5.55
N GLY A 63 5.41 -15.99 6.13
CA GLY A 63 5.09 -16.61 7.40
C GLY A 63 5.09 -15.61 8.56
N ALA A 64 5.98 -14.61 8.54
CA ALA A 64 6.01 -13.54 9.54
C ALA A 64 4.84 -12.55 9.42
N ILE A 65 4.28 -12.37 8.21
CA ILE A 65 3.14 -11.47 7.98
C ILE A 65 1.79 -12.17 8.24
N TRP A 66 1.57 -13.39 7.72
CA TRP A 66 0.27 -14.07 7.76
C TRP A 66 0.20 -15.29 8.68
N THR A 67 1.30 -16.02 8.82
CA THR A 67 1.55 -17.25 9.63
C THR A 67 2.28 -18.28 8.76
N PRO A 68 3.17 -19.12 9.36
CA PRO A 68 3.84 -20.18 8.62
C PRO A 68 2.89 -21.17 7.95
N GLN A 69 1.78 -21.51 8.61
CA GLN A 69 0.80 -22.49 8.11
C GLN A 69 0.12 -22.01 6.82
N LEU A 70 -0.22 -20.72 6.75
CA LEU A 70 -0.82 -20.15 5.54
C LEU A 70 0.21 -20.01 4.42
N ALA A 71 1.43 -19.54 4.75
CA ALA A 71 2.49 -19.38 3.76
C ALA A 71 2.97 -20.70 3.14
N ALA A 72 2.92 -21.80 3.90
CA ALA A 72 3.26 -23.13 3.41
C ALA A 72 2.33 -23.63 2.29
N GLY A 73 1.09 -23.14 2.24
CA GLY A 73 0.11 -23.52 1.21
C GLY A 73 0.23 -22.74 -0.10
N TRP A 74 1.10 -21.74 -0.17
CA TRP A 74 1.23 -20.88 -1.34
C TRP A 74 2.36 -21.33 -2.28
N ASN A 75 2.11 -21.18 -3.58
CA ASN A 75 3.12 -21.25 -4.61
C ASN A 75 3.90 -19.93 -4.64
N MET A 76 5.18 -19.96 -4.29
CA MET A 76 6.04 -18.78 -4.21
C MET A 76 6.57 -18.39 -5.61
N ASN A 77 5.65 -18.11 -6.52
CA ASN A 77 5.94 -17.68 -7.89
C ASN A 77 6.35 -16.19 -7.95
N ALA A 78 6.63 -15.70 -9.16
CA ALA A 78 7.02 -14.31 -9.35
C ALA A 78 5.93 -13.28 -8.98
N GLU A 79 4.65 -13.63 -9.14
CA GLU A 79 3.52 -12.77 -8.77
C GLU A 79 3.41 -12.62 -7.26
N VAL A 80 3.55 -13.73 -6.52
CA VAL A 80 3.62 -13.73 -5.05
C VAL A 80 4.80 -12.89 -4.56
N ALA A 81 5.96 -12.96 -5.21
CA ALA A 81 7.09 -12.09 -4.88
C ALA A 81 6.75 -10.60 -5.08
N GLY A 82 5.98 -10.26 -6.11
CA GLY A 82 5.44 -8.91 -6.33
C GLY A 82 4.53 -8.46 -5.19
N VAL A 83 3.51 -9.25 -4.87
CA VAL A 83 2.57 -8.93 -3.78
C VAL A 83 3.29 -8.84 -2.43
N LEU A 84 4.25 -9.72 -2.16
CA LEU A 84 5.04 -9.70 -0.93
C LEU A 84 5.91 -8.44 -0.82
N SER A 85 6.42 -7.95 -1.96
CA SER A 85 7.14 -6.68 -2.02
C SER A 85 6.23 -5.51 -1.66
N GLU A 86 5.04 -5.42 -2.24
CA GLU A 86 4.07 -4.36 -1.96
C GLU A 86 3.58 -4.39 -0.50
N ALA A 87 3.34 -5.59 0.03
CA ALA A 87 2.99 -5.77 1.44
C ALA A 87 4.14 -5.32 2.35
N THR A 88 5.38 -5.67 2.02
CA THR A 88 6.57 -5.25 2.76
C THR A 88 6.70 -3.73 2.77
N GLU A 89 6.58 -3.09 1.62
CA GLU A 89 6.62 -1.63 1.49
C GLU A 89 5.57 -0.98 2.40
N ARG A 90 4.33 -1.46 2.33
CA ARG A 90 3.22 -0.88 3.10
C ARG A 90 3.44 -1.01 4.61
N ILE A 91 4.00 -2.12 5.07
CA ILE A 91 4.36 -2.28 6.50
C ILE A 91 5.45 -1.28 6.89
N LEU A 92 6.51 -1.15 6.09
CA LEU A 92 7.64 -0.25 6.36
C LEU A 92 7.27 1.24 6.32
N GLN A 93 6.29 1.61 5.49
CA GLN A 93 5.71 2.95 5.45
C GLN A 93 4.79 3.20 6.66
N CYS A 94 3.94 2.24 7.01
CA CYS A 94 3.06 2.37 8.18
C CYS A 94 3.86 2.55 9.48
N SER A 95 4.96 1.82 9.63
CA SER A 95 5.82 1.88 10.81
C SER A 95 6.75 3.09 10.85
N GLU A 96 6.92 3.80 9.73
CA GLU A 96 7.72 5.03 9.65
C GLU A 96 7.24 6.09 10.63
N ALA A 97 5.92 6.22 10.76
CA ALA A 97 5.29 7.19 11.65
C ALA A 97 5.62 6.92 13.13
N PHE A 98 6.18 5.76 13.44
CA PHE A 98 6.41 5.29 14.80
C PHE A 98 7.91 4.94 14.96
N ALA A 99 8.81 5.92 15.05
CA ALA A 99 10.28 5.76 14.96
C ALA A 99 11.01 4.78 15.95
N LEU A 100 10.32 4.04 16.82
CA LEU A 100 10.92 3.18 17.85
C LEU A 100 11.36 1.78 17.38
N VAL A 101 11.01 1.32 16.17
CA VAL A 101 11.48 0.01 15.66
C VAL A 101 12.49 0.23 14.54
N PRO A 102 13.75 -0.22 14.69
CA PRO A 102 14.77 -0.11 13.65
C PRO A 102 14.31 -0.76 12.35
N ARG A 103 14.15 0.05 11.30
CA ARG A 103 13.77 -0.42 9.96
C ARG A 103 15.00 -0.92 9.21
N PRO A 104 14.84 -1.88 8.29
CA PRO A 104 15.85 -2.16 7.28
C PRO A 104 16.13 -0.89 6.46
N PRO A 105 17.41 -0.53 6.21
CA PRO A 105 17.75 0.64 5.41
C PRO A 105 17.44 0.41 3.94
N GLY A 106 16.89 1.44 3.27
CA GLY A 106 16.73 1.50 1.81
C GLY A 106 15.84 0.39 1.24
N PHE A 107 14.52 0.59 1.22
CA PHE A 107 13.59 -0.33 0.57
C PHE A 107 13.66 -0.17 -0.95
N VAL A 108 13.74 -1.30 -1.67
CA VAL A 108 13.63 -1.37 -3.13
C VAL A 108 12.58 -2.43 -3.46
N PRO A 109 11.52 -2.11 -4.22
CA PRO A 109 10.52 -3.11 -4.60
C PRO A 109 11.12 -4.27 -5.42
N GLY A 110 10.65 -5.48 -5.16
CA GLY A 110 10.87 -6.67 -5.99
C GLY A 110 11.59 -7.83 -5.29
N LEU A 111 11.68 -8.95 -6.01
CA LEU A 111 12.25 -10.22 -5.53
C LEU A 111 13.67 -10.05 -4.97
N GLY A 112 14.54 -9.33 -5.68
CA GLY A 112 15.94 -9.19 -5.30
C GLY A 112 16.12 -8.61 -3.89
N TYR A 113 15.32 -7.60 -3.53
CA TYR A 113 15.35 -7.02 -2.20
C TYR A 113 14.84 -8.01 -1.14
N LEU A 114 13.71 -8.65 -1.40
CA LEU A 114 13.12 -9.63 -0.49
C LEU A 114 14.11 -10.77 -0.19
N VAL A 115 14.74 -11.32 -1.22
CA VAL A 115 15.72 -12.42 -1.10
C VAL A 115 17.00 -11.98 -0.42
N GLN A 116 17.47 -10.75 -0.67
CA GLN A 116 18.70 -10.23 -0.06
C GLN A 116 18.50 -9.95 1.43
N TYR A 117 17.37 -9.36 1.81
CA TYR A 117 17.09 -8.87 3.17
C TYR A 117 16.13 -9.76 3.96
N TRP A 118 15.90 -11.00 3.52
CA TRP A 118 14.85 -11.86 4.03
C TRP A 118 14.86 -12.05 5.55
N LYS A 119 16.04 -12.26 6.17
CA LYS A 119 16.17 -12.40 7.64
C LYS A 119 15.76 -11.12 8.35
N ASN A 120 16.30 -9.99 7.88
CA ASN A 120 16.00 -8.69 8.43
C ASN A 120 14.50 -8.39 8.37
N LEU A 121 13.85 -8.71 7.24
CA LEU A 121 12.42 -8.53 7.05
C LEU A 121 11.59 -9.44 7.95
N ARG A 122 11.90 -10.73 7.98
CA ARG A 122 11.24 -11.70 8.86
C ARG A 122 11.33 -11.25 10.32
N ASP A 123 12.54 -11.00 10.82
CA ASP A 123 12.77 -10.64 12.22
C ASP A 123 12.10 -9.31 12.56
N TYR A 124 12.16 -8.34 11.65
CA TYR A 124 11.45 -7.07 11.77
C TYR A 124 9.95 -7.28 11.91
N PHE A 125 9.31 -8.04 11.01
CA PHE A 125 7.86 -8.28 11.08
C PHE A 125 7.46 -9.05 12.34
N LEU A 126 8.29 -9.98 12.81
CA LEU A 126 8.05 -10.67 14.07
C LEU A 126 8.07 -9.71 15.28
N VAL A 127 9.01 -8.77 15.31
CA VAL A 127 9.08 -7.76 16.38
C VAL A 127 7.90 -6.76 16.28
N VAL A 128 7.60 -6.29 15.07
CA VAL A 128 6.54 -5.30 14.81
C VAL A 128 5.16 -5.87 15.15
N LYS A 129 4.87 -7.12 14.79
CA LYS A 129 3.57 -7.73 15.07
C LYS A 129 3.33 -7.96 16.56
N ASP A 130 4.40 -8.17 17.35
CA ASP A 130 4.32 -8.42 18.79
C ASP A 130 4.27 -7.11 19.61
N ASN A 131 4.68 -5.98 19.02
CA ASN A 131 4.56 -4.68 19.65
C ASN A 131 3.14 -4.11 19.51
N ARG A 132 2.48 -3.81 20.64
CA ARG A 132 1.10 -3.29 20.69
C ARG A 132 0.88 -2.05 19.81
N THR A 133 1.85 -1.15 19.74
CA THR A 133 1.75 0.09 18.97
C THR A 133 1.82 -0.16 17.47
N TYR A 134 2.57 -1.18 17.05
CA TYR A 134 2.93 -1.41 15.64
C TYR A 134 2.18 -2.57 14.99
N ARG A 135 1.57 -3.43 15.81
CA ARG A 135 0.83 -4.60 15.38
C ARG A 135 -0.19 -4.27 14.29
N ALA A 136 -0.82 -3.09 14.36
CA ALA A 136 -1.78 -2.63 13.38
C ALA A 136 -1.19 -2.58 11.95
N CYS A 137 0.09 -2.24 11.78
CA CYS A 137 0.73 -2.18 10.47
C CYS A 137 0.80 -3.55 9.79
N VAL A 138 1.23 -4.59 10.54
CA VAL A 138 1.29 -5.96 10.01
C VAL A 138 -0.10 -6.53 9.81
N VAL A 139 -0.97 -6.43 10.83
CA VAL A 139 -2.31 -7.04 10.79
C VAL A 139 -3.20 -6.43 9.71
N SER A 140 -3.20 -5.10 9.56
CA SER A 140 -4.01 -4.44 8.53
C SER A 140 -3.50 -4.73 7.13
N THR A 141 -2.18 -4.75 6.93
CA THR A 141 -1.57 -5.12 5.64
C THR A 141 -1.85 -6.57 5.30
N ALA A 142 -1.69 -7.48 6.27
CA ALA A 142 -2.01 -8.89 6.10
C ALA A 142 -3.48 -9.10 5.71
N ALA A 143 -4.41 -8.40 6.37
CA ALA A 143 -5.83 -8.47 6.03
C ALA A 143 -6.11 -7.93 4.61
N TYR A 144 -5.52 -6.78 4.25
CA TYR A 144 -5.73 -6.15 2.95
C TYR A 144 -5.23 -7.01 1.78
N TYR A 145 -4.02 -7.56 1.90
CA TYR A 145 -3.40 -8.33 0.81
C TYR A 145 -3.78 -9.83 0.80
N ARG A 146 -4.65 -10.30 1.71
CA ARG A 146 -4.94 -11.73 1.87
C ARG A 146 -5.46 -12.38 0.59
N SER A 147 -6.51 -11.81 -0.02
CA SER A 147 -7.07 -12.35 -1.26
C SER A 147 -6.12 -12.14 -2.44
N ILE A 148 -5.39 -11.03 -2.46
CA ILE A 148 -4.45 -10.68 -3.52
C ILE A 148 -3.33 -11.72 -3.62
N ILE A 149 -2.72 -12.08 -2.49
CA ILE A 149 -1.64 -13.08 -2.47
C ILE A 149 -2.15 -14.50 -2.74
N GLU A 150 -3.41 -14.80 -2.38
CA GLU A 150 -4.04 -16.09 -2.71
C GLU A 150 -4.30 -16.22 -4.22
N MET A 151 -4.76 -15.15 -4.88
CA MET A 151 -4.92 -15.12 -6.35
C MET A 151 -3.56 -15.21 -7.06
N ALA A 152 -2.58 -14.41 -6.63
CA ALA A 152 -1.21 -14.49 -7.14
C ALA A 152 -0.60 -15.89 -6.96
N SER A 153 -0.82 -16.53 -5.81
CA SER A 153 -0.38 -17.91 -5.58
C SER A 153 -1.08 -18.92 -6.50
N ALA A 154 -2.28 -18.61 -6.99
CA ALA A 154 -2.99 -19.43 -7.96
C ALA A 154 -2.59 -19.13 -9.42
N GLY A 155 -1.78 -18.09 -9.66
CA GLY A 155 -1.39 -17.64 -11.00
C GLY A 155 -2.47 -16.83 -11.71
N ILE A 156 -3.24 -16.04 -10.95
CA ILE A 156 -4.40 -15.25 -11.41
C ILE A 156 -4.26 -13.79 -11.00
#